data_AF-A0A1Y2H9I0-F1
#
_entry.id   AF-A0A1Y2H9I0-F1
#
_cell.length_a   1.000
_cell.length_b   1.000
_cell.length_c   1.000
_cell.angle_alpha   90.00
_cell.angle_beta   90.00
_cell.angle_gamma   90.00
#
_symmetry.space_group_name_H-M   'P 1'
#
loop_
_entity.id
_entity.type
_entity.pdbx_description
1 polymer ?
#
loop_
_entity_poly.entity_id
_entity_poly.type
_entity_poly.pdbx_seq_one_letter_code
_entity_poly.pdbx_strand_id
1 'polypeptide(L)'
;MRIHQQQINAVLQAEQDLIAVQKQKYESETGQAWPGPQPYQVGGGHHEQHQHQHQPPAAEGGYQYQQPPAECLQPPPPPQFHLNKLIIELVEARDLPKTDFLSEIDPYVIVTAGSERHKSKAFKDAGCNPNFGNLQMHVPVGGETDEVVLEAWDSNKFLADDFLGRGSFYINNSGLRRGEAQDFWMCLVGDDGQTRCGEVHLRVSPCQ
;
A
#
# COMPACT_ATOMS: atom_id res chain seq x y z
N MET A 1 -7.02 -21.12 -19.47
CA MET A 1 -8.29 -20.37 -19.27
C MET A 1 -9.06 -20.76 -18.00
N ARG A 2 -9.10 -22.02 -17.53
CA ARG A 2 -9.85 -22.40 -16.31
C ARG A 2 -9.29 -21.82 -14.99
N ILE A 3 -7.96 -21.73 -14.87
CA ILE A 3 -7.28 -21.23 -13.66
C ILE A 3 -7.52 -19.73 -13.45
N HIS A 4 -7.47 -18.93 -14.53
CA HIS A 4 -7.74 -17.49 -14.47
C HIS A 4 -9.20 -17.19 -14.06
N GLN A 5 -10.15 -18.00 -14.54
CA GLN A 5 -11.56 -17.87 -14.13
C GLN A 5 -11.76 -18.23 -12.65
N GLN A 6 -11.02 -19.22 -12.13
CA GLN A 6 -11.07 -19.59 -10.72
C GLN A 6 -10.54 -18.47 -9.81
N GLN A 7 -9.47 -17.79 -10.21
CA GLN A 7 -8.91 -16.66 -9.45
C GLN A 7 -9.88 -15.47 -9.41
N ILE A 8 -10.50 -15.11 -10.53
CA ILE A 8 -11.52 -14.04 -10.58
C ILE A 8 -12.71 -14.40 -9.68
N ASN A 9 -13.19 -15.64 -9.74
CA ASN A 9 -14.30 -16.08 -8.91
C ASN A 9 -13.93 -16.10 -7.41
N ALA A 10 -12.68 -16.40 -7.07
CA ALA A 10 -12.20 -16.39 -5.69
C ALA A 10 -12.14 -14.98 -5.10
N VAL A 11 -11.69 -13.99 -5.89
CA VAL A 11 -11.68 -12.58 -5.47
C VAL A 11 -13.11 -12.06 -5.26
N LEU A 12 -14.01 -12.35 -6.20
CA LEU A 12 -15.42 -11.97 -6.07
C LEU A 12 -16.09 -12.63 -4.86
N GLN A 13 -15.76 -13.88 -4.55
CA GLN A 13 -16.28 -14.55 -3.35
C GLN A 13 -15.76 -13.89 -2.07
N ALA A 14 -14.48 -13.55 -2.01
CA ALA A 14 -13.90 -12.87 -0.85
C ALA A 14 -14.54 -11.50 -0.59
N GLU A 15 -14.88 -10.74 -1.64
CA GLU A 15 -15.60 -9.47 -1.50
C GLU A 15 -17.02 -9.67 -0.94
N GLN A 16 -17.74 -10.70 -1.40
CA GLN A 16 -19.07 -11.03 -0.88
C GLN A 16 -19.02 -11.48 0.59
N ASP A 17 -18.00 -12.25 0.97
CA ASP A 17 -17.81 -12.70 2.35
C ASP A 17 -17.51 -11.51 3.28
N LEU A 18 -16.68 -10.56 2.84
CA LEU A 18 -16.39 -9.34 3.60
C LEU A 18 -17.66 -8.49 3.80
N ILE A 19 -18.47 -8.34 2.75
CA ILE A 19 -19.77 -7.66 2.81
C ILE A 19 -20.70 -8.36 3.81
N ALA A 20 -20.74 -9.70 3.81
CA ALA A 20 -21.56 -10.46 4.74
C ALA A 20 -21.13 -10.25 6.20
N VAL A 21 -19.82 -10.22 6.47
CA VAL A 21 -19.26 -9.93 7.80
C VAL A 21 -19.63 -8.51 8.27
N GLN A 22 -19.51 -7.52 7.37
CA GLN A 22 -19.89 -6.13 7.69
C GLN A 22 -21.39 -6.00 7.99
N LYS A 23 -22.23 -6.67 7.21
CA LYS A 23 -23.68 -6.74 7.43
C LYS A 23 -24.01 -7.32 8.80
N GLN A 24 -23.47 -8.50 9.11
CA GLN A 24 -23.76 -9.19 10.37
C GLN A 24 -23.33 -8.36 11.58
N LYS A 25 -22.16 -7.71 11.50
CA LYS A 25 -21.69 -6.80 12.54
C LYS A 25 -22.65 -5.63 12.74
N TYR A 26 -23.03 -4.94 11.66
CA TYR A 26 -23.96 -3.81 11.73
C TYR A 26 -25.32 -4.19 12.33
N GLU A 27 -25.91 -5.29 11.88
CA GLU A 27 -27.20 -5.78 12.37
C GLU A 27 -27.11 -6.19 13.85
N SER A 28 -25.98 -6.76 14.29
CA SER A 28 -25.76 -7.12 15.69
C SER A 28 -25.56 -5.91 16.62
N GLU A 29 -24.93 -4.85 16.12
CA GLU A 29 -24.62 -3.64 16.91
C GLU A 29 -25.80 -2.67 16.98
N THR A 30 -26.58 -2.56 15.89
CA THR A 30 -27.64 -1.55 15.77
C THR A 30 -29.05 -2.13 15.92
N GLY A 31 -29.23 -3.45 15.73
CA GLY A 31 -30.55 -4.07 15.62
C GLY A 31 -31.34 -3.64 14.38
N GLN A 32 -30.72 -2.91 13.45
CA GLN A 32 -31.31 -2.40 12.22
C GLN A 32 -30.78 -3.17 11.01
N ALA A 33 -31.57 -3.30 9.95
CA ALA A 33 -31.15 -3.93 8.70
C ALA A 33 -30.02 -3.11 8.05
N TRP A 34 -28.99 -3.79 7.53
CA TRP A 34 -27.82 -3.12 6.94
C TRP A 34 -28.19 -2.34 5.66
N PRO A 35 -27.86 -1.02 5.57
CA PRO A 35 -28.24 -0.17 4.44
C PRO A 35 -27.45 -0.42 3.15
N GLY A 36 -26.59 -1.45 3.12
CA GLY A 36 -25.68 -1.73 2.01
C GLY A 36 -24.37 -0.93 2.09
N PRO A 37 -23.40 -1.22 1.20
CA PRO A 37 -22.15 -0.49 1.16
C PRO A 37 -22.43 0.97 0.76
N GLN A 38 -22.11 1.90 1.66
CA GLN A 38 -22.26 3.33 1.39
C GLN A 38 -21.23 3.73 0.33
N PRO A 39 -21.63 4.30 -0.83
CA PRO A 39 -20.65 4.91 -1.72
C PRO A 39 -19.93 6.01 -0.93
N TYR A 40 -18.61 6.12 -1.13
CA TYR A 40 -17.77 7.13 -0.49
C TYR A 40 -18.38 8.51 -0.74
N GLN A 41 -19.10 9.04 0.25
CA GLN A 41 -19.69 10.37 0.17
C GLN A 41 -18.62 11.37 0.58
N VAL A 42 -18.19 12.18 -0.37
CA VAL A 42 -17.42 13.40 -0.10
C VAL A 42 -18.30 14.29 0.76
N GLY A 43 -17.87 14.52 2.00
CA GLY A 43 -18.68 15.09 3.06
C GLY A 43 -19.33 16.43 2.72
N GLY A 44 -20.66 16.44 2.68
CA GLY A 44 -21.49 17.62 2.85
C GLY A 44 -22.31 17.45 4.12
N GLY A 45 -21.86 18.05 5.22
CA GLY A 45 -22.57 17.99 6.50
C GLY A 45 -23.88 18.79 6.45
N HIS A 46 -25.01 18.12 6.64
CA HIS A 46 -26.27 18.77 6.97
C HIS A 46 -26.58 18.51 8.44
N HIS A 47 -26.50 19.59 9.21
CA HIS A 47 -26.79 19.68 10.63
C HIS A 47 -28.31 19.64 10.85
N GLU A 48 -28.77 18.67 11.62
CA GLU A 48 -30.14 18.57 12.11
C GLU A 48 -30.40 19.70 13.11
N GLN A 49 -31.41 20.53 12.88
CA GLN A 49 -31.83 21.57 13.84
C GLN A 49 -33.30 21.41 14.23
N HIS A 50 -33.48 21.01 15.48
CA HIS A 50 -34.69 21.21 16.26
C HIS A 50 -35.12 22.68 16.25
N GLN A 51 -36.33 22.97 15.77
CA GLN A 51 -36.95 24.29 15.88
C GLN A 51 -37.68 24.43 17.22
N HIS A 52 -37.14 25.23 18.14
CA HIS A 52 -37.92 25.95 19.14
C HIS A 52 -37.98 27.42 18.72
N GLN A 53 -39.21 27.93 18.61
CA GLN A 53 -39.53 29.28 18.13
C GLN A 53 -39.11 30.34 19.15
N HIS A 54 -38.19 31.22 18.77
CA HIS A 54 -38.11 32.59 19.29
C HIS A 54 -37.66 33.52 18.16
N GLN A 55 -38.58 34.35 17.65
CA GLN A 55 -38.27 35.47 16.74
C GLN A 55 -37.76 36.68 17.56
N PRO A 56 -36.63 37.30 17.17
CA PRO A 56 -36.33 38.67 17.57
C PRO A 56 -36.91 39.68 16.56
N PRO A 57 -37.15 40.95 16.98
CA PRO A 57 -37.92 41.91 16.21
C PRO A 57 -37.13 42.54 15.06
N ALA A 58 -37.89 43.04 14.08
CA ALA A 58 -37.43 43.69 12.87
C ALA A 58 -36.52 44.91 13.17
N ALA A 59 -35.33 44.91 12.57
CA ALA A 59 -34.54 46.11 12.39
C ALA A 59 -34.56 46.47 10.90
N GLU A 60 -35.28 47.56 10.59
CA GLU A 60 -35.24 48.20 9.29
C GLU A 60 -33.83 48.77 9.04
N GLY A 61 -33.18 48.29 8.00
CA GLY A 61 -31.82 48.68 7.65
C GLY A 61 -31.30 47.81 6.51
N GLY A 62 -31.65 48.17 5.28
CA GLY A 62 -31.23 47.46 4.07
C GLY A 62 -29.74 47.64 3.80
N TYR A 63 -28.90 46.79 4.38
CA TYR A 63 -27.56 46.56 3.88
C TYR A 63 -27.67 45.61 2.68
N GLN A 64 -27.51 46.14 1.45
CA GLN A 64 -27.30 45.29 0.28
C GLN A 64 -25.94 44.62 0.43
N TYR A 65 -25.94 43.37 0.87
CA TYR A 65 -24.77 42.50 0.79
C TYR A 65 -24.49 42.20 -0.68
N GLN A 66 -23.47 42.84 -1.25
CA GLN A 66 -22.86 42.34 -2.47
C GLN A 66 -22.07 41.08 -2.09
N GLN A 67 -22.49 39.93 -2.63
CA GLN A 67 -21.74 38.69 -2.42
C GLN A 67 -20.32 38.88 -2.98
N PRO A 68 -19.26 38.64 -2.18
CA PRO A 68 -17.91 38.61 -2.71
C PRO A 68 -17.80 37.48 -3.75
N PRO A 69 -16.88 37.59 -4.74
CA PRO A 69 -16.69 36.56 -5.75
C PRO A 69 -16.50 35.18 -5.10
N ALA A 70 -17.15 34.16 -5.66
CA ALA A 70 -17.16 32.79 -5.14
C ALA A 70 -15.77 32.12 -5.04
N GLU A 71 -14.72 32.77 -5.51
CA GLU A 71 -13.34 32.28 -5.46
C GLU A 71 -12.73 32.28 -4.04
N CYS A 72 -13.29 32.99 -3.08
CA CYS A 72 -12.72 33.07 -1.71
C CYS A 72 -13.22 32.00 -0.72
N LEU A 73 -14.10 31.06 -1.14
CA LEU A 73 -14.72 30.07 -0.25
C LEU A 73 -14.16 28.65 -0.37
N GLN A 74 -13.11 28.41 -1.17
CA GLN A 74 -12.45 27.10 -1.15
C GLN A 74 -11.52 27.04 0.05
N PRO A 75 -11.77 26.15 1.04
CA PRO A 75 -10.74 25.88 2.05
C PRO A 75 -9.44 25.51 1.31
N PRO A 76 -8.27 25.94 1.80
CA PRO A 76 -7.02 25.55 1.17
C PRO A 76 -7.04 24.03 1.00
N PRO A 77 -6.63 23.50 -0.18
CA PRO A 77 -6.62 22.06 -0.38
C PRO A 77 -5.86 21.44 0.80
N PRO A 78 -6.41 20.39 1.44
CA PRO A 78 -5.75 19.75 2.57
C PRO A 78 -4.31 19.44 2.17
N PRO A 79 -3.32 19.57 3.08
CA PRO A 79 -1.92 19.31 2.77
C PRO A 79 -1.80 17.98 2.03
N GLN A 80 -1.53 18.06 0.72
CA GLN A 80 -1.40 16.88 -0.10
C GLN A 80 -0.05 16.29 0.25
N PHE A 81 -0.06 15.21 1.02
CA PHE A 81 1.13 14.42 1.26
C PHE A 81 1.54 13.78 -0.06
N HIS A 82 2.45 14.43 -0.77
CA HIS A 82 3.04 13.89 -1.98
C HIS A 82 4.15 12.92 -1.56
N LEU A 83 3.77 11.65 -1.41
CA LEU A 83 4.72 10.58 -1.25
C LEU A 83 5.51 10.44 -2.55
N ASN A 84 6.71 11.00 -2.59
CA ASN A 84 7.57 11.05 -3.78
C ASN A 84 8.79 10.12 -3.67
N LYS A 85 9.02 9.55 -2.48
CA LYS A 85 10.14 8.65 -2.21
C LYS A 85 9.88 7.78 -1.00
N LEU A 86 10.25 6.51 -1.10
CA LEU A 86 10.29 5.55 -0.01
C LEU A 86 11.71 5.30 0.45
N ILE A 87 11.87 5.07 1.75
CA ILE A 87 13.03 4.41 2.33
C ILE A 87 12.61 2.96 2.57
N ILE A 88 13.26 2.03 1.86
CA ILE A 88 13.05 0.59 2.00
C ILE A 88 14.30 0.02 2.68
N GLU A 89 14.12 -0.49 3.89
CA GLU A 89 15.14 -1.16 4.68
C GLU A 89 15.02 -2.67 4.47
N LEU A 90 16.04 -3.25 3.83
CA LEU A 90 16.20 -4.71 3.77
C LEU A 90 16.80 -5.17 5.10
N VAL A 91 16.03 -5.92 5.89
CA VAL A 91 16.48 -6.40 7.20
C VAL A 91 17.18 -7.75 7.06
N GLU A 92 16.43 -8.76 6.61
CA GLU A 92 16.89 -10.14 6.41
C GLU A 92 15.97 -10.87 5.41
N ALA A 93 16.37 -12.06 4.98
CA ALA A 93 15.51 -12.99 4.26
C ALA A 93 15.64 -14.40 4.84
N ARG A 94 14.67 -15.26 4.55
CA ARG A 94 14.70 -16.66 4.93
C ARG A 94 14.11 -17.57 3.87
N ASP A 95 14.56 -18.81 3.88
CA ASP A 95 14.12 -19.89 3.00
C ASP A 95 14.24 -19.55 1.50
N LEU A 96 15.27 -18.77 1.12
CA LEU A 96 15.55 -18.51 -0.29
C LEU A 96 15.96 -19.81 -0.99
N PRO A 97 15.56 -20.02 -2.28
CA PRO A 97 15.95 -21.20 -3.02
C PRO A 97 17.47 -21.34 -3.09
N LYS A 98 17.98 -22.55 -2.88
CA LYS A 98 19.37 -22.86 -3.16
C LYS A 98 19.48 -23.19 -4.65
N THR A 99 20.12 -22.31 -5.41
CA THR A 99 20.33 -22.40 -6.86
C THR A 99 21.53 -23.28 -7.19
N ASP A 100 22.56 -23.23 -6.35
CA ASP A 100 23.80 -23.98 -6.53
C ASP A 100 24.01 -25.08 -5.48
N PHE A 101 24.42 -26.27 -5.92
CA PHE A 101 24.85 -27.35 -5.03
C PHE A 101 26.29 -27.16 -4.50
N LEU A 102 27.11 -26.36 -5.19
CA LEU A 102 28.55 -26.23 -4.95
C LEU A 102 28.95 -24.89 -4.31
N SER A 103 28.12 -23.86 -4.43
CA SER A 103 28.31 -22.52 -3.87
C SER A 103 27.31 -22.26 -2.73
N GLU A 104 27.64 -21.34 -1.83
CA GLU A 104 26.61 -20.59 -1.13
C GLU A 104 26.10 -19.48 -2.06
N ILE A 105 24.81 -19.14 -1.93
CA ILE A 105 24.24 -18.05 -2.74
C ILE A 105 24.76 -16.70 -2.24
N ASP A 106 24.92 -15.76 -3.19
CA ASP A 106 25.37 -14.37 -3.03
C ASP A 106 24.18 -13.40 -3.25
N PRO A 107 23.17 -13.37 -2.35
CA PRO A 107 21.92 -12.69 -2.62
C PRO A 107 22.07 -11.18 -2.76
N TYR A 108 21.33 -10.63 -3.72
CA TYR A 108 21.06 -9.21 -3.87
C TYR A 108 19.60 -8.98 -4.24
N VAL A 109 19.14 -7.75 -4.04
CA VAL A 109 17.77 -7.36 -4.26
C VAL A 109 17.70 -6.24 -5.30
N ILE A 110 16.68 -6.33 -6.16
CA ILE A 110 16.26 -5.26 -7.04
C ILE A 110 14.89 -4.78 -6.57
N VAL A 111 14.75 -3.48 -6.38
CA VAL A 111 13.46 -2.85 -6.13
C VAL A 111 13.07 -2.01 -7.35
N THR A 112 11.86 -2.22 -7.84
CA THR A 112 11.30 -1.51 -8.99
C THR A 112 10.03 -0.78 -8.59
N ALA A 113 9.92 0.50 -8.92
CA ALA A 113 8.71 1.31 -8.78
C ALA A 113 8.52 2.13 -10.05
N GLY A 114 7.53 1.77 -10.87
CA GLY A 114 7.37 2.34 -12.21
C GLY A 114 8.58 2.02 -13.09
N SER A 115 9.20 3.07 -13.64
CA SER A 115 10.41 2.98 -14.47
C SER A 115 11.72 2.99 -13.67
N GLU A 116 11.67 3.28 -12.37
CA GLU A 116 12.84 3.35 -11.51
C GLU A 116 13.21 1.96 -10.99
N ARG A 117 14.48 1.59 -11.14
CA ARG A 117 15.03 0.30 -10.72
C ARG A 117 16.29 0.48 -9.89
N HIS A 118 16.26 0.03 -8.65
CA HIS A 118 17.35 0.18 -7.69
C HIS A 118 17.89 -1.20 -7.31
N LYS A 119 19.18 -1.43 -7.53
CA LYS A 119 19.87 -2.70 -7.19
C LYS A 119 20.70 -2.52 -5.93
N SER A 120 20.61 -3.47 -4.99
CA SER A 120 21.46 -3.54 -3.81
C SER A 120 22.86 -4.06 -4.15
N LYS A 121 23.80 -3.95 -3.20
CA LYS A 121 25.01 -4.78 -3.23
C LYS A 121 24.64 -6.25 -3.05
N ALA A 122 25.46 -7.14 -3.60
CA ALA A 122 25.41 -8.57 -3.30
C ALA A 122 26.07 -8.88 -1.96
N PHE A 123 25.48 -9.81 -1.21
CA PHE A 123 25.98 -10.28 0.07
C PHE A 123 26.64 -11.64 -0.12
N LYS A 124 27.97 -11.65 -0.21
CA LYS A 124 28.74 -12.84 -0.55
C LYS A 124 28.66 -13.93 0.51
N ASP A 125 28.53 -15.17 0.06
CA ASP A 125 28.46 -16.40 0.85
C ASP A 125 27.43 -16.30 2.00
N ALA A 126 26.33 -15.57 1.77
CA ALA A 126 25.32 -15.29 2.80
C ALA A 126 24.27 -16.41 2.91
N GLY A 127 24.19 -17.28 1.91
CA GLY A 127 23.33 -18.46 1.91
C GLY A 127 21.84 -18.13 1.86
N CYS A 128 21.00 -19.13 2.12
CA CYS A 128 19.54 -19.03 1.97
C CYS A 128 18.81 -18.17 3.01
N ASN A 129 19.53 -17.69 4.05
CA ASN A 129 18.97 -16.89 5.13
C ASN A 129 19.83 -15.65 5.42
N PRO A 130 20.01 -14.75 4.43
CA PRO A 130 20.93 -13.63 4.56
C PRO A 130 20.38 -12.59 5.54
N ASN A 131 21.27 -12.02 6.36
CA ASN A 131 20.99 -10.77 7.06
C ASN A 131 21.56 -9.60 6.25
N PHE A 132 20.70 -8.65 5.88
CA PHE A 132 21.09 -7.51 5.06
C PHE A 132 21.56 -6.30 5.88
N GLY A 133 21.45 -6.37 7.21
CA GLY A 133 21.96 -5.35 8.13
C GLY A 133 21.22 -4.01 8.02
N ASN A 134 19.91 -4.05 7.76
CA ASN A 134 19.06 -2.87 7.55
C ASN A 134 19.55 -2.00 6.38
N LEU A 135 19.91 -2.64 5.25
CA LEU A 135 20.37 -1.91 4.08
C LEU A 135 19.26 -1.01 3.55
N GLN A 136 19.51 0.30 3.56
CA GLN A 136 18.57 1.32 3.09
C GLN A 136 18.66 1.53 1.58
N MET A 137 17.49 1.50 0.94
CA MET A 137 17.31 1.85 -0.46
C MET A 137 16.32 3.00 -0.56
N HIS A 138 16.71 4.08 -1.25
CA HIS A 138 15.86 5.23 -1.49
C HIS A 138 15.24 5.10 -2.87
N VAL A 139 13.93 4.84 -2.92
CA VAL A 139 13.20 4.54 -4.16
C VAL A 139 12.22 5.67 -4.43
N PRO A 140 12.41 6.48 -5.49
CA PRO A 140 11.41 7.46 -5.93
C PRO A 140 10.08 6.77 -6.25
N VAL A 141 8.98 7.42 -5.86
CA VAL A 141 7.61 6.95 -6.10
C VAL A 141 6.71 8.14 -6.48
N GLY A 142 5.41 7.90 -6.73
CA GLY A 142 4.47 8.94 -7.15
C GLY A 142 4.46 9.19 -8.66
N GLY A 143 4.93 8.21 -9.44
CA GLY A 143 4.91 8.20 -10.90
C GLY A 143 3.77 7.32 -11.47
N GLU A 144 4.10 6.48 -12.44
CA GLU A 144 3.14 5.72 -13.28
C GLU A 144 2.40 4.58 -12.55
N THR A 145 2.89 4.13 -11.39
CA THR A 145 2.31 3.01 -10.64
C THR A 145 2.48 3.19 -9.13
N ASP A 146 1.51 2.65 -8.39
CA ASP A 146 1.56 2.51 -6.93
C ASP A 146 2.20 1.16 -6.50
N GLU A 147 2.54 0.28 -7.44
CA GLU A 147 3.16 -1.02 -7.14
C GLU A 147 4.67 -0.88 -6.94
N VAL A 148 5.17 -1.44 -5.85
CA VAL A 148 6.59 -1.64 -5.61
C VAL A 148 6.87 -3.13 -5.70
N VAL A 149 7.73 -3.50 -6.65
CA VAL A 149 8.15 -4.89 -6.88
C VAL A 149 9.56 -5.08 -6.32
N LEU A 150 9.75 -6.17 -5.59
CA LEU A 150 11.06 -6.62 -5.10
C LEU A 150 11.39 -7.95 -5.75
N GLU A 151 12.59 -8.06 -6.29
CA GLU A 151 13.14 -9.30 -6.82
C GLU A 151 14.43 -9.65 -6.07
N ALA A 152 14.52 -10.88 -5.58
CA ALA A 152 15.75 -11.44 -5.02
C ALA A 152 16.48 -12.25 -6.10
N TRP A 153 17.80 -12.13 -6.12
CA TRP A 153 18.68 -12.74 -7.12
C TRP A 153 19.96 -13.24 -6.47
N ASP A 154 20.53 -14.30 -7.02
CA ASP A 154 21.84 -14.83 -6.68
C ASP A 154 22.91 -14.30 -7.65
N SER A 155 23.98 -13.69 -7.12
CA SER A 155 25.02 -13.10 -7.97
C SER A 155 26.07 -14.11 -8.39
N ASN A 156 26.15 -14.39 -9.70
CA ASN A 156 27.13 -15.29 -10.28
C ASN A 156 28.22 -14.52 -11.03
N LYS A 157 29.50 -14.74 -10.69
CA LYS A 157 30.61 -13.99 -11.32
C LYS A 157 30.90 -14.39 -12.76
N PHE A 158 30.58 -15.64 -13.13
CA PHE A 158 30.96 -16.23 -14.42
C PHE A 158 29.76 -16.74 -15.23
N LEU A 159 28.56 -16.72 -14.65
CA LEU A 159 27.31 -17.18 -15.25
C LEU A 159 26.25 -16.08 -15.10
N ALA A 160 25.08 -16.31 -15.69
CA ALA A 160 23.93 -15.45 -15.42
C ALA A 160 23.54 -15.55 -13.94
N ASP A 161 23.05 -14.45 -13.38
CA ASP A 161 22.49 -14.42 -12.03
C ASP A 161 21.18 -15.22 -12.00
N ASP A 162 20.98 -16.01 -10.94
CA ASP A 162 19.79 -16.85 -10.80
C ASP A 162 18.68 -16.10 -10.05
N PHE A 163 17.45 -16.23 -10.54
CA PHE A 163 16.30 -15.63 -9.90
C PHE A 163 15.88 -16.43 -8.66
N LEU A 164 15.78 -15.75 -7.51
CA LEU A 164 15.43 -16.37 -6.24
C LEU A 164 13.97 -16.15 -5.84
N GLY A 165 13.27 -15.23 -6.50
CA GLY A 165 11.86 -14.97 -6.28
C GLY A 165 11.50 -13.49 -6.29
N ARG A 166 10.22 -13.17 -6.44
CA ARG A 166 9.69 -11.80 -6.36
C ARG A 166 8.50 -11.68 -5.42
N GLY A 167 8.36 -10.51 -4.83
CA GLY A 167 7.16 -10.08 -4.12
C GLY A 167 6.80 -8.65 -4.50
N SER A 168 5.56 -8.23 -4.22
CA SER A 168 5.18 -6.83 -4.39
C SER A 168 4.21 -6.38 -3.31
N PHE A 169 4.17 -5.06 -3.11
CA PHE A 169 3.17 -4.39 -2.30
C PHE A 169 2.70 -3.12 -3.00
N TYR A 170 1.50 -2.66 -2.67
CA TYR A 170 0.92 -1.43 -3.22
C TYR A 170 0.98 -0.31 -2.19
N ILE A 171 1.47 0.85 -2.62
CA ILE A 171 1.63 2.05 -1.79
C ILE A 171 0.30 2.50 -1.19
N ASN A 172 -0.77 2.54 -1.99
CA ASN A 172 -2.09 3.00 -1.56
C ASN A 172 -2.73 2.16 -0.43
N ASN A 173 -2.41 0.86 -0.37
CA ASN A 173 -2.94 -0.08 0.62
C ASN A 173 -1.90 -0.51 1.67
N SER A 174 -0.73 0.14 1.68
CA SER A 174 0.38 -0.19 2.58
C SER A 174 0.20 0.31 4.01
N GLY A 175 -0.72 1.25 4.25
CA GLY A 175 -0.85 1.93 5.55
C GLY A 175 0.30 2.89 5.87
N LEU A 176 1.16 3.24 4.89
CA LEU A 176 2.26 4.19 5.08
C LEU A 176 1.76 5.55 5.58
N ARG A 177 2.34 6.02 6.69
CA ARG A 177 2.05 7.31 7.30
C ARG A 177 3.35 8.08 7.50
N ARG A 178 3.29 9.41 7.44
CA ARG A 178 4.46 10.27 7.67
C ARG A 178 5.04 9.96 9.05
N GLY A 179 6.34 9.64 9.09
CA GLY A 179 7.07 9.36 10.33
C GLY A 179 6.87 7.96 10.90
N GLU A 180 6.15 7.08 10.20
CA GLU A 180 5.90 5.70 10.63
C GLU A 180 6.46 4.72 9.60
N ALA A 181 7.23 3.75 10.07
CA ALA A 181 7.71 2.64 9.26
C ALA A 181 6.74 1.47 9.38
N GLN A 182 6.33 0.91 8.25
CA GLN A 182 5.64 -0.36 8.16
C GLN A 182 6.69 -1.49 8.18
N ASP A 183 6.46 -2.51 8.99
CA ASP A 183 7.42 -3.56 9.30
C ASP A 183 6.77 -4.92 9.05
N PHE A 184 7.19 -5.63 8.00
CA PHE A 184 6.50 -6.84 7.55
C PHE A 184 7.40 -7.80 6.76
N TRP A 185 7.00 -9.07 6.78
CA TRP A 185 7.55 -10.11 5.92
C TRP A 185 6.78 -10.17 4.61
N MET A 186 7.50 -10.14 3.50
CA MET A 186 6.94 -10.27 2.16
C MET A 186 7.30 -11.64 1.59
N CYS A 187 6.28 -12.43 1.24
CA CYS A 187 6.48 -13.72 0.57
C CYS A 187 7.01 -13.50 -0.85
N LEU A 188 7.98 -14.32 -1.25
CA LEU A 188 8.47 -14.38 -2.61
C LEU A 188 7.84 -15.55 -3.36
N VAL A 189 7.57 -15.32 -4.65
CA VAL A 189 7.16 -16.35 -5.60
C VAL A 189 8.17 -16.51 -6.73
N GLY A 190 8.29 -17.72 -7.25
CA GLY A 190 9.13 -18.08 -8.39
C GLY A 190 8.68 -17.41 -9.69
N ASP A 191 9.42 -17.69 -10.76
CA ASP A 191 9.15 -17.19 -12.10
C ASP A 191 7.82 -17.69 -12.69
N ASP A 192 7.36 -18.85 -12.21
CA ASP A 192 6.02 -19.41 -12.44
C ASP A 192 4.88 -18.61 -11.77
N GLY A 193 5.22 -17.67 -10.88
CA GLY A 193 4.28 -16.86 -10.11
C GLY A 193 3.47 -17.63 -9.06
N GLN A 194 3.84 -18.89 -8.76
CA GLN A 194 3.07 -19.79 -7.89
C GLN A 194 3.93 -20.45 -6.82
N THR A 195 5.13 -20.89 -7.17
CA THR A 195 6.02 -21.59 -6.24
C THR A 195 6.52 -20.60 -5.19
N ARG A 196 6.31 -20.91 -3.90
CA ARG A 196 6.83 -20.09 -2.81
C ARG A 196 8.35 -20.23 -2.73
N CYS A 197 9.06 -19.12 -2.73
CA CYS A 197 10.53 -19.05 -2.78
C CYS A 197 11.10 -18.25 -1.60
N GLY A 198 10.61 -18.53 -0.40
CA GLY A 198 11.03 -17.83 0.81
C GLY A 198 10.34 -16.49 1.00
N GLU A 199 10.96 -15.64 1.81
CA GLU A 199 10.41 -14.33 2.19
C GLU A 199 11.50 -13.35 2.62
N VAL A 200 11.21 -12.06 2.46
CA VAL A 200 12.12 -10.95 2.81
C VAL A 200 11.45 -10.07 3.86
N HIS A 201 12.18 -9.77 4.92
CA HIS A 201 11.76 -8.85 5.97
C HIS A 201 12.12 -7.42 5.58
N LEU A 202 11.08 -6.59 5.47
CA LEU A 202 11.19 -5.19 5.06
C LEU A 202 10.72 -4.25 6.16
N ARG A 203 11.37 -3.10 6.25
CA ARG A 203 10.78 -1.89 6.84
C ARG A 203 10.64 -0.82 5.77
N VAL A 204 9.44 -0.27 5.61
CA VAL A 204 9.14 0.70 4.57
C VAL A 204 8.59 1.96 5.22
N SER A 205 9.17 3.11 4.89
CA SER A 205 8.70 4.39 5.41
C SER A 205 8.75 5.46 4.32
N PRO A 206 7.93 6.52 4.40
CA PRO A 206 8.12 7.68 3.57
C PRO A 206 9.44 8.40 3.85
N CYS A 207 10.14 8.82 2.80
CA CYS A 207 11.25 9.76 2.95
C CYS A 207 10.71 11.12 3.41
N GLN A 208 11.38 11.74 4.39
CA GLN A 208 11.01 13.04 4.95
C GLN A 208 11.48 14.21 4.09
#